data_AF-A0A1S3YB04-F1
#
_entry.id   AF-A0A1S3YB04-F1
#
_cell.length_a   1.000
_cell.length_b   1.000
_cell.length_c   1.000
_cell.angle_alpha   90.00
_cell.angle_beta   90.00
_cell.angle_gamma   90.00
#
_symmetry.space_group_name_H-M   'P 1'
#
loop_
_entity.id
_entity.type
_entity.pdbx_description
1 polymer ?
#
loop_
_entity_poly.entity_id
_entity_poly.type
_entity_poly.pdbx_seq_one_letter_code
_entity_poly.pdbx_strand_id
1 'polypeptide(L)'
;MAHNVFRAKQQSSSSRDKSLFLAAIVALLLVCAIWSFTDPFPNFSNFLSKQNVTSPEYCPPDREAVDRRYDPPEKTFYDDPELSYTINKPIKNWDDKRIQWLKLHPTFAAGRANRVLLLTGSQPTPCKYPKGDHLLLRFFKNKVDYCRIHGYDIFYGNTFLHPKMRSYWAKIPLVRAAMLAHPESEWILWIDSDAIFTDMDFKIPLHKYKDYNFIVHGWPDLIFKKKSWVAINAGIFLIRNCQWSMDFLDVWANMGPKSREYKQWGKILRTTFKDKTFPESDDQSALSYIIMKGEEKWRRKIHAITDYSLHGYWLGIVDRFDNITGNYVKIDRDVPKLRRRHAEAVSESYAAAREPLVAEGSDWKGGWRRPFITHFTGCQPCSGDHAAEYVGDKCWVGMERALNFADNQVLRNFGFMHDDIKSNSPVSPVNFDFPAEEVEEFV
;
A
#
# COMPACT_ATOMS: atom_id res chain seq x y z
N MET A 1 34.02 -78.67 27.06
CA MET A 1 32.87 -79.38 27.65
C MET A 1 32.14 -78.38 28.54
N ALA A 2 30.85 -78.08 28.47
CA ALA A 2 29.71 -78.68 27.80
C ALA A 2 28.72 -77.57 27.37
N HIS A 3 27.96 -77.87 26.31
CA HIS A 3 26.77 -77.14 25.87
C HIS A 3 25.67 -77.17 26.95
N ASN A 4 24.88 -76.09 27.06
CA ASN A 4 23.48 -76.22 27.41
C ASN A 4 22.63 -75.27 26.56
N VAL A 5 21.76 -75.90 25.77
CA VAL A 5 20.75 -75.31 24.91
C VAL A 5 19.44 -75.32 25.69
N PHE A 6 18.77 -74.18 25.80
CA PHE A 6 17.32 -74.16 26.00
C PHE A 6 16.66 -73.39 24.86
N ARG A 7 15.80 -74.11 24.15
CA ARG A 7 14.96 -73.66 23.05
C ARG A 7 13.50 -73.67 23.53
N ALA A 8 12.68 -72.81 22.91
CA ALA A 8 11.21 -72.71 22.90
C ALA A 8 10.70 -71.45 23.62
N LYS A 9 9.79 -70.64 23.06
CA LYS A 9 8.74 -70.89 22.06
C LYS A 9 8.44 -69.56 21.33
N GLN A 10 8.59 -69.52 20.01
CA GLN A 10 8.16 -68.37 19.21
C GLN A 10 6.70 -68.61 18.81
N GLN A 11 5.78 -67.85 19.41
CA GLN A 11 4.36 -67.87 19.08
C GLN A 11 4.17 -67.20 17.71
N SER A 12 3.79 -68.00 16.72
CA SER A 12 3.32 -67.54 15.41
C SER A 12 2.03 -66.74 15.59
N SER A 13 2.08 -65.41 15.51
CA SER A 13 0.86 -64.60 15.32
C SER A 13 0.46 -64.73 13.85
N SER A 14 -0.72 -65.28 13.64
CA SER A 14 -1.30 -65.56 12.32
C SER A 14 -1.35 -64.32 11.42
N SER A 15 -1.02 -64.50 10.13
CA SER A 15 -1.16 -63.49 9.07
C SER A 15 -2.58 -62.87 8.99
N ARG A 16 -3.60 -63.59 9.47
CA ARG A 16 -4.99 -63.10 9.54
C ARG A 16 -5.19 -61.92 10.50
N ASP A 17 -4.47 -61.86 11.62
CA ASP A 17 -4.70 -60.82 12.63
C ASP A 17 -4.16 -59.46 12.17
N LYS A 18 -3.07 -59.45 11.40
CA LYS A 18 -2.51 -58.23 10.78
C LYS A 18 -3.41 -57.71 9.66
N SER A 19 -4.06 -58.60 8.92
CA SER A 19 -5.01 -58.23 7.86
C SER A 19 -6.31 -57.63 8.42
N LEU A 20 -6.81 -58.15 9.56
CA LEU A 20 -7.98 -57.60 10.25
C LEU A 20 -7.69 -56.22 10.86
N PHE A 21 -6.51 -56.03 11.45
CA PHE A 21 -6.10 -54.72 11.96
C PHE A 21 -5.97 -53.67 10.86
N LEU A 22 -5.40 -54.04 9.70
CA LEU A 22 -5.27 -53.13 8.57
C LEU A 22 -6.64 -52.78 7.97
N ALA A 23 -7.55 -53.75 7.87
CA ALA A 23 -8.91 -53.51 7.41
C ALA A 23 -9.69 -52.58 8.36
N ALA A 24 -9.52 -52.74 9.68
CA ALA A 24 -10.16 -51.86 10.67
C ALA A 24 -9.64 -50.42 10.59
N ILE A 25 -8.34 -50.22 10.37
CA ILE A 25 -7.74 -48.89 10.20
C ILE A 25 -8.25 -48.22 8.92
N VAL A 26 -8.31 -48.97 7.80
CA VAL A 26 -8.84 -48.45 6.53
C VAL A 26 -10.33 -48.09 6.66
N ALA A 27 -11.13 -48.90 7.35
CA ALA A 27 -12.53 -48.60 7.61
C ALA A 27 -12.70 -47.35 8.48
N LEU A 28 -11.88 -47.19 9.53
CA LEU A 28 -11.90 -46.00 10.39
C LEU A 28 -11.54 -44.74 9.61
N LEU A 29 -10.52 -44.81 8.75
CA LEU A 29 -10.10 -43.68 7.90
C LEU A 29 -11.18 -43.31 6.87
N LEU A 30 -11.89 -44.30 6.30
CA LEU A 30 -13.01 -44.05 5.40
C LEU A 30 -14.20 -43.41 6.13
N VAL A 31 -14.50 -43.84 7.36
CA VAL A 31 -15.54 -43.20 8.18
C VAL A 31 -15.16 -41.77 8.52
N CYS A 32 -13.91 -41.51 8.94
CA CYS A 32 -13.43 -40.15 9.20
C CYS A 32 -13.47 -39.26 7.96
N ALA A 33 -13.10 -39.78 6.79
CA ALA A 33 -13.18 -39.06 5.52
C ALA A 33 -14.63 -38.73 5.16
N ILE A 34 -15.55 -39.69 5.26
CA ILE A 34 -16.98 -39.46 5.00
C ILE A 34 -17.58 -38.46 6.00
N TRP A 35 -17.17 -38.52 7.27
CA TRP A 35 -17.56 -37.53 8.29
C TRP A 35 -17.00 -36.14 8.07
N SER A 36 -15.84 -36.00 7.42
CA SER A 36 -15.30 -34.68 7.05
C SER A 36 -15.98 -34.06 5.82
N PHE A 37 -16.74 -34.85 5.06
CA PHE A 37 -17.57 -34.37 3.93
C PHE A 37 -19.08 -34.32 4.24
N THR A 38 -19.51 -34.78 5.41
CA THR A 38 -20.93 -34.76 5.82
C THR A 38 -21.08 -33.94 7.09
N ASP A 39 -21.63 -32.74 6.95
CA ASP A 39 -21.94 -31.84 8.08
C ASP A 39 -22.83 -32.59 9.09
N PRO A 40 -22.40 -32.86 10.33
CA PRO A 40 -23.20 -33.67 11.27
C PRO A 40 -24.43 -32.92 11.81
N PHE A 41 -24.58 -31.62 11.51
CA PHE A 41 -25.69 -30.79 11.99
C PHE A 41 -26.23 -29.82 10.91
N PRO A 42 -26.91 -30.31 9.86
CA PRO A 42 -27.58 -29.46 8.87
C PRO A 42 -28.71 -28.60 9.49
N ASN A 43 -29.14 -28.90 10.72
CA ASN A 43 -30.20 -28.18 11.43
C ASN A 43 -29.71 -27.01 12.29
N PHE A 44 -28.41 -26.88 12.58
CA PHE A 44 -27.92 -25.75 13.39
C PHE A 44 -27.80 -24.46 12.55
N SER A 45 -27.39 -24.60 11.30
CA SER A 45 -27.39 -23.51 10.29
C SER A 45 -28.81 -23.01 9.99
N ASN A 46 -29.81 -23.90 9.95
CA ASN A 46 -31.22 -23.54 9.81
C ASN A 46 -31.84 -22.94 11.09
N PHE A 47 -31.27 -23.18 12.27
CA PHE A 47 -31.72 -22.55 13.51
C PHE A 47 -31.16 -21.12 13.63
N LEU A 48 -29.94 -20.88 13.15
CA LEU A 48 -29.34 -19.55 13.06
C LEU A 48 -29.95 -18.69 11.95
N SER A 49 -30.35 -19.28 10.82
CA SER A 49 -31.04 -18.54 9.74
C SER A 49 -32.48 -18.16 10.07
N LYS A 50 -33.08 -18.81 11.08
CA LYS A 50 -34.45 -18.52 11.57
C LYS A 50 -34.50 -17.51 12.70
N GLN A 51 -33.36 -17.02 13.20
CA GLN A 51 -33.37 -15.75 13.93
C GLN A 51 -33.55 -14.62 12.93
N ASN A 52 -34.82 -14.38 12.58
CA ASN A 52 -35.29 -13.11 12.07
C ASN A 52 -34.88 -12.03 13.08
N VAL A 53 -33.70 -11.45 12.90
CA VAL A 53 -33.34 -10.16 13.49
C VAL A 53 -34.17 -9.11 12.76
N THR A 54 -35.47 -9.08 13.06
CA THR A 54 -36.29 -7.90 12.84
C THR A 54 -36.04 -6.97 14.02
N SER A 55 -34.94 -6.22 13.97
CA SER A 55 -34.79 -4.97 14.72
C SER A 55 -34.80 -3.82 13.71
N PRO A 56 -35.96 -3.19 13.42
CA PRO A 56 -36.01 -2.02 12.56
C PRO A 56 -35.64 -0.72 13.30
N GLU A 57 -35.27 -0.77 14.59
CA GLU A 57 -35.18 0.44 15.43
C GLU A 57 -33.79 1.07 15.57
N TYR A 58 -32.74 0.50 14.98
CA TYR A 58 -31.36 1.00 15.18
C TYR A 58 -30.57 1.31 13.91
N CYS A 59 -31.23 1.41 12.76
CA CYS A 59 -30.60 1.86 11.52
C CYS A 59 -31.03 3.31 11.22
N PRO A 60 -30.28 4.33 11.69
CA PRO A 60 -30.52 5.70 11.26
C PRO A 60 -30.40 5.77 9.73
N PRO A 61 -31.40 6.33 9.03
CA PRO A 61 -31.43 6.38 7.57
C PRO A 61 -30.59 7.57 7.10
N ASP A 62 -29.26 7.50 7.13
CA ASP A 62 -28.47 8.66 6.65
C ASP A 62 -27.13 8.35 6.00
N ARG A 63 -26.73 7.08 5.85
CA ARG A 63 -25.63 6.70 4.96
C ARG A 63 -25.91 5.34 4.33
N GLU A 64 -26.55 5.35 3.17
CA GLU A 64 -26.60 4.15 2.33
C GLU A 64 -25.18 3.67 2.06
N ALA A 65 -24.92 2.39 2.31
CA ALA A 65 -23.68 1.76 1.91
C ALA A 65 -23.51 1.88 0.39
N VAL A 66 -22.26 1.85 -0.10
CA VAL A 66 -21.98 1.86 -1.53
C VAL A 66 -22.66 0.65 -2.18
N ASP A 67 -23.67 0.90 -3.02
CA ASP A 67 -24.35 -0.16 -3.77
C ASP A 67 -23.61 -0.44 -5.08
N ARG A 68 -22.80 -1.51 -5.07
CA ARG A 68 -22.05 -1.97 -6.25
C ARG A 68 -22.91 -2.73 -7.26
N ARG A 69 -24.19 -3.02 -6.96
CA ARG A 69 -25.11 -3.75 -7.84
C ARG A 69 -26.00 -2.82 -8.66
N TYR A 70 -26.02 -1.53 -8.31
CA TYR A 70 -26.83 -0.53 -8.98
C TYR A 70 -26.05 0.12 -10.12
N ASP A 71 -26.49 -0.16 -11.34
CA ASP A 71 -26.03 0.45 -12.59
C ASP A 71 -27.26 0.69 -13.48
N PRO A 72 -27.71 1.95 -13.65
CA PRO A 72 -28.97 2.24 -14.33
C PRO A 72 -28.80 2.22 -15.86
N PRO A 73 -29.87 1.96 -16.65
CA PRO A 73 -29.77 1.74 -18.10
C PRO A 73 -29.46 3.01 -18.93
N GLU A 74 -29.42 4.18 -18.30
CA GLU A 74 -29.07 5.45 -18.94
C GLU A 74 -27.65 5.41 -19.49
N LYS A 75 -27.51 5.83 -20.75
CA LYS A 75 -26.21 5.86 -21.41
C LYS A 75 -25.26 6.83 -20.70
N THR A 76 -24.04 6.37 -20.50
CA THR A 76 -22.94 7.15 -19.95
C THR A 76 -21.82 7.28 -20.98
N PHE A 77 -20.65 7.78 -20.58
CA PHE A 77 -19.48 7.79 -21.44
C PHE A 77 -18.96 6.37 -21.76
N TYR A 78 -19.39 5.34 -21.03
CA TYR A 78 -19.03 3.95 -21.31
C TYR A 78 -19.72 3.39 -22.56
N ASP A 79 -20.82 4.02 -23.00
CA ASP A 79 -21.56 3.63 -24.22
C ASP A 79 -21.00 4.29 -25.51
N ASP A 80 -19.95 5.10 -25.38
CA ASP A 80 -19.28 5.74 -26.51
C ASP A 80 -18.31 4.75 -27.17
N PRO A 81 -18.56 4.29 -28.41
CA PRO A 81 -17.68 3.34 -29.10
C PRO A 81 -16.28 3.93 -29.38
N GLU A 82 -16.13 5.25 -29.29
CA GLU A 82 -14.85 5.93 -29.44
C GLU A 82 -14.07 6.06 -28.12
N LEU A 83 -14.62 5.62 -26.99
CA LEU A 83 -13.92 5.64 -25.70
C LEU A 83 -12.62 4.82 -25.77
N SER A 84 -11.52 5.38 -25.25
CA SER A 84 -10.24 4.68 -25.16
C SER A 84 -9.54 4.94 -23.84
N TYR A 85 -9.11 3.85 -23.21
CA TYR A 85 -8.30 3.85 -21.99
C TYR A 85 -6.81 4.12 -22.27
N THR A 86 -6.38 4.10 -23.53
CA THR A 86 -4.97 4.27 -23.90
C THR A 86 -4.51 5.72 -23.80
N ILE A 87 -3.24 5.93 -23.44
CA ILE A 87 -2.56 7.24 -23.41
C ILE A 87 -2.40 7.89 -24.80
N ASN A 88 -2.80 7.22 -25.88
CA ASN A 88 -2.61 7.72 -27.25
C ASN A 88 -3.81 8.50 -27.79
N LYS A 89 -4.99 8.38 -27.15
CA LYS A 89 -6.21 9.08 -27.56
C LYS A 89 -6.62 10.05 -26.44
N PRO A 90 -6.58 11.37 -26.66
CA PRO A 90 -7.04 12.33 -25.66
C PRO A 90 -8.51 12.14 -25.31
N ILE A 91 -8.89 12.44 -24.08
CA ILE A 91 -10.30 12.52 -23.65
C ILE A 91 -10.65 13.98 -23.45
N LYS A 92 -11.82 14.36 -23.94
CA LYS A 92 -12.40 15.69 -23.76
C LYS A 92 -13.65 15.60 -22.90
N ASN A 93 -13.97 16.72 -22.25
CA ASN A 93 -15.15 16.91 -21.39
C ASN A 93 -15.25 15.84 -20.28
N TRP A 94 -14.11 15.43 -19.74
CA TRP A 94 -14.01 14.39 -18.72
C TRP A 94 -14.73 14.77 -17.42
N ASP A 95 -14.65 16.04 -17.02
CA ASP A 95 -15.36 16.53 -15.83
C ASP A 95 -16.88 16.38 -15.98
N ASP A 96 -17.44 16.75 -17.14
CA ASP A 96 -18.87 16.59 -17.42
C ASP A 96 -19.29 15.12 -17.46
N LYS A 97 -18.49 14.27 -18.12
CA LYS A 97 -18.71 12.82 -18.18
C LYS A 97 -18.75 12.20 -16.78
N ARG A 98 -17.80 12.57 -15.91
CA ARG A 98 -17.76 12.12 -14.51
C ARG A 98 -18.96 12.63 -13.70
N ILE A 99 -19.32 13.90 -13.84
CA ILE A 99 -20.46 14.49 -13.14
C ILE A 99 -21.76 13.78 -13.54
N GLN A 100 -21.94 13.49 -14.83
CA GLN A 100 -23.10 12.74 -15.33
C GLN A 100 -23.15 11.33 -14.74
N TRP A 101 -22.03 10.60 -14.76
CA TRP A 101 -21.96 9.26 -14.17
C TRP A 101 -22.28 9.28 -12.67
N LEU A 102 -21.73 10.24 -11.91
CA LEU A 102 -21.98 10.38 -10.47
C LEU A 102 -23.44 10.73 -10.14
N LYS A 103 -24.14 11.48 -11.00
CA LYS A 103 -25.57 11.76 -10.83
C LYS A 103 -26.42 10.50 -10.97
N LEU A 104 -26.00 9.60 -11.86
CA LEU A 104 -26.64 8.30 -12.05
C LEU A 104 -26.27 7.30 -10.95
N HIS A 105 -25.20 7.55 -10.18
CA HIS A 105 -24.68 6.65 -9.15
C HIS A 105 -24.54 7.34 -7.77
N PRO A 106 -25.65 7.73 -7.12
CA PRO A 106 -25.63 8.61 -5.93
C PRO A 106 -24.88 8.02 -4.73
N THR A 107 -24.90 6.70 -4.53
CA THR A 107 -24.14 6.01 -3.44
C THR A 107 -22.62 6.16 -3.62
N PHE A 108 -22.15 6.41 -4.85
CA PHE A 108 -20.76 6.71 -5.15
C PHE A 108 -20.41 8.20 -5.00
N ALA A 109 -21.40 9.09 -5.03
CA ALA A 109 -21.20 10.53 -4.85
C ALA A 109 -20.96 10.91 -3.39
N ALA A 110 -21.56 10.18 -2.44
CA ALA A 110 -21.37 10.42 -1.01
C ALA A 110 -19.89 10.26 -0.60
N GLY A 111 -19.35 11.27 0.10
CA GLY A 111 -17.97 11.27 0.57
C GLY A 111 -16.90 11.36 -0.52
N ARG A 112 -17.28 11.63 -1.79
CA ARG A 112 -16.36 11.60 -2.95
C ARG A 112 -15.06 12.37 -2.75
N ALA A 113 -15.11 13.52 -2.07
CA ALA A 113 -13.96 14.41 -1.89
C ALA A 113 -12.78 13.73 -1.18
N ASN A 114 -13.05 12.65 -0.45
CA ASN A 114 -12.07 11.86 0.29
C ASN A 114 -11.83 10.46 -0.30
N ARG A 115 -12.43 10.11 -1.46
CA ARG A 115 -12.21 8.81 -2.11
C ARG A 115 -10.86 8.80 -2.82
N VAL A 116 -10.01 7.87 -2.40
CA VAL A 116 -8.66 7.67 -2.90
C VAL A 116 -8.54 6.27 -3.47
N LEU A 117 -8.06 6.17 -4.70
CA LEU A 117 -7.58 4.92 -5.28
C LEU A 117 -6.05 4.92 -5.23
N LEU A 118 -5.47 4.00 -4.46
CA LEU A 118 -4.03 3.79 -4.43
C LEU A 118 -3.61 2.91 -5.61
N LEU A 119 -2.64 3.37 -6.39
CA LEU A 119 -1.99 2.62 -7.46
C LEU A 119 -0.54 2.34 -7.08
N THR A 120 -0.14 1.08 -7.24
CA THR A 120 1.26 0.64 -7.17
C THR A 120 1.47 -0.40 -8.25
N GLY A 121 2.70 -0.75 -8.57
CA GLY A 121 2.95 -1.82 -9.53
C GLY A 121 4.40 -2.26 -9.63
N SER A 122 4.61 -3.38 -10.29
CA SER A 122 5.92 -3.92 -10.63
C SER A 122 5.90 -4.54 -12.03
N GLN A 123 7.06 -5.00 -12.50
CA GLN A 123 7.19 -5.65 -13.79
C GLN A 123 6.41 -6.98 -13.86
N PRO A 124 5.91 -7.39 -15.04
CA PRO A 124 5.13 -8.63 -15.22
C PRO A 124 5.94 -9.92 -15.01
N THR A 125 7.26 -9.84 -15.13
CA THR A 125 8.15 -11.00 -15.06
C THR A 125 8.71 -11.17 -13.64
N PRO A 126 9.07 -12.40 -13.25
CA PRO A 126 9.75 -12.64 -11.98
C PRO A 126 10.97 -11.75 -11.79
N CYS A 127 11.28 -11.44 -10.54
CA CYS A 127 12.46 -10.68 -10.21
C CYS A 127 13.75 -11.45 -10.53
N LYS A 128 14.79 -10.71 -10.93
CA LYS A 128 16.12 -11.29 -11.15
C LYS A 128 16.78 -11.66 -9.83
N TYR A 129 16.59 -10.83 -8.81
CA TYR A 129 17.07 -11.11 -7.48
C TYR A 129 16.18 -12.13 -6.77
N PRO A 130 16.73 -13.24 -6.23
CA PRO A 130 15.92 -14.32 -5.66
C PRO A 130 14.95 -13.92 -4.55
N LYS A 131 15.28 -12.90 -3.74
CA LYS A 131 14.36 -12.40 -2.69
C LYS A 131 13.49 -11.22 -3.16
N GLY A 132 13.61 -10.80 -4.42
CA GLY A 132 12.96 -9.60 -4.93
C GLY A 132 11.44 -9.71 -4.91
N ASP A 133 10.88 -10.82 -5.39
CA ASP A 133 9.42 -11.04 -5.37
C ASP A 133 8.88 -11.15 -3.93
N HIS A 134 9.65 -11.73 -3.01
CA HIS A 134 9.28 -11.76 -1.58
C HIS A 134 9.22 -10.34 -0.99
N LEU A 135 10.21 -9.49 -1.29
CA LEU A 135 10.17 -8.09 -0.87
C LEU A 135 8.96 -7.39 -1.49
N LEU A 136 8.75 -7.49 -2.80
CA LEU A 136 7.60 -6.87 -3.48
C LEU A 136 6.25 -7.29 -2.86
N LEU A 137 6.10 -8.56 -2.46
CA LEU A 137 4.93 -9.03 -1.73
C LEU A 137 4.78 -8.32 -0.39
N ARG A 138 5.85 -8.17 0.39
CA ARG A 138 5.82 -7.46 1.68
C ARG A 138 5.52 -5.97 1.52
N PHE A 139 6.11 -5.32 0.51
CA PHE A 139 5.79 -3.93 0.15
C PHE A 139 4.33 -3.77 -0.27
N PHE A 140 3.75 -4.76 -0.95
CA PHE A 140 2.33 -4.74 -1.30
C PHE A 140 1.45 -4.95 -0.07
N LYS A 141 1.75 -5.93 0.80
CA LYS A 141 1.05 -6.13 2.08
C LYS A 141 0.98 -4.83 2.88
N ASN A 142 2.09 -4.11 3.05
CA ASN A 142 2.11 -2.82 3.74
C ASN A 142 1.10 -1.81 3.16
N LYS A 143 1.01 -1.71 1.83
CA LYS A 143 0.05 -0.82 1.16
C LYS A 143 -1.39 -1.30 1.35
N VAL A 144 -1.63 -2.61 1.32
CA VAL A 144 -2.95 -3.21 1.60
C VAL A 144 -3.38 -2.90 3.04
N ASP A 145 -2.49 -3.05 4.02
CA ASP A 145 -2.76 -2.73 5.42
C ASP A 145 -3.12 -1.25 5.59
N TYR A 146 -2.34 -0.34 5.02
CA TYR A 146 -2.64 1.09 5.05
C TYR A 146 -3.99 1.41 4.37
N CYS A 147 -4.26 0.84 3.19
CA CYS A 147 -5.53 1.07 2.49
C CYS A 147 -6.73 0.55 3.29
N ARG A 148 -6.60 -0.61 3.95
CA ARG A 148 -7.65 -1.18 4.80
C ARG A 148 -7.96 -0.26 5.99
N ILE A 149 -6.92 0.27 6.65
CA ILE A 149 -7.07 1.16 7.82
C ILE A 149 -7.77 2.47 7.44
N HIS A 150 -7.44 3.05 6.28
CA HIS A 150 -7.94 4.37 5.84
C HIS A 150 -9.15 4.32 4.90
N GLY A 151 -9.64 3.12 4.57
CA GLY A 151 -10.78 2.91 3.67
C GLY A 151 -10.49 3.30 2.22
N TYR A 152 -9.26 3.09 1.74
CA TYR A 152 -8.87 3.34 0.35
C TYR A 152 -9.03 2.09 -0.50
N ASP A 153 -9.41 2.26 -1.76
CA ASP A 153 -9.31 1.20 -2.76
C ASP A 153 -7.83 1.07 -3.21
N ILE A 154 -7.43 -0.12 -3.65
CA ILE A 154 -6.06 -0.38 -4.12
C ILE A 154 -6.08 -1.19 -5.42
N PHE A 155 -5.21 -0.82 -6.35
CA PHE A 155 -4.95 -1.57 -7.58
C PHE A 155 -3.45 -1.80 -7.77
N TYR A 156 -3.09 -3.05 -8.06
CA TYR A 156 -1.71 -3.46 -8.33
C TYR A 156 -1.50 -3.69 -9.83
N GLY A 157 -0.74 -2.82 -10.48
CA GLY A 157 -0.37 -2.98 -11.88
C GLY A 157 0.81 -3.92 -12.05
N ASN A 158 0.60 -5.06 -12.71
CA ASN A 158 1.66 -6.00 -13.09
C ASN A 158 1.80 -6.14 -14.61
N THR A 159 1.28 -5.20 -15.39
CA THR A 159 1.28 -5.24 -16.86
C THR A 159 1.54 -3.87 -17.47
N PHE A 160 2.12 -3.85 -18.67
CA PHE A 160 2.39 -2.61 -19.40
C PHE A 160 1.21 -2.25 -20.32
N LEU A 161 0.53 -1.15 -20.02
CA LEU A 161 -0.59 -0.66 -20.84
C LEU A 161 -0.13 0.11 -22.10
N HIS A 162 1.18 0.22 -22.33
CA HIS A 162 1.72 0.80 -23.55
C HIS A 162 3.09 0.16 -23.89
N PRO A 163 3.31 -0.29 -25.15
CA PRO A 163 4.47 -1.10 -25.50
C PRO A 163 5.83 -0.42 -25.28
N LYS A 164 5.87 0.91 -25.43
CA LYS A 164 7.08 1.74 -25.24
C LYS A 164 7.24 2.30 -23.83
N MET A 165 6.17 2.45 -23.05
CA MET A 165 6.22 3.10 -21.73
C MET A 165 6.42 2.03 -20.66
N ARG A 166 7.67 1.75 -20.33
CA ARG A 166 8.08 0.73 -19.36
C ARG A 166 8.79 1.37 -18.17
N SER A 167 9.13 0.57 -17.15
CA SER A 167 9.83 1.03 -15.95
C SER A 167 9.07 2.22 -15.32
N TYR A 168 9.77 3.25 -14.87
CA TYR A 168 9.22 4.47 -14.28
C TYR A 168 8.21 5.23 -15.16
N TRP A 169 8.18 5.01 -16.49
CA TRP A 169 7.16 5.59 -17.37
C TRP A 169 5.83 4.81 -17.40
N ALA A 170 5.80 3.56 -16.92
CA ALA A 170 4.62 2.69 -16.98
C ALA A 170 3.45 3.19 -16.11
N LYS A 171 3.74 4.01 -15.09
CA LYS A 171 2.74 4.60 -14.19
C LYS A 171 1.76 5.52 -14.91
N ILE A 172 2.20 6.27 -15.92
CA ILE A 172 1.37 7.28 -16.59
C ILE A 172 0.19 6.65 -17.34
N PRO A 173 0.39 5.64 -18.24
CA PRO A 173 -0.74 4.93 -18.84
C PRO A 173 -1.68 4.28 -17.83
N LEU A 174 -1.13 3.72 -16.74
CA LEU A 174 -1.93 3.06 -15.70
C LEU A 174 -2.80 4.07 -14.93
N VAL A 175 -2.23 5.20 -14.49
CA VAL A 175 -2.96 6.28 -13.84
C VAL A 175 -4.09 6.79 -14.73
N ARG A 176 -3.82 7.01 -16.03
CA ARG A 176 -4.87 7.43 -16.98
C ARG A 176 -5.98 6.39 -17.07
N ALA A 177 -5.65 5.12 -17.29
CA ALA A 177 -6.66 4.06 -17.40
C ALA A 177 -7.50 3.92 -16.11
N ALA A 178 -6.84 4.02 -14.95
CA ALA A 178 -7.51 3.97 -13.64
C ALA A 178 -8.49 5.14 -13.45
N MET A 179 -8.14 6.36 -13.89
CA MET A 179 -9.07 7.49 -13.84
C MET A 179 -10.38 7.22 -14.59
N LEU A 180 -10.33 6.56 -15.76
CA LEU A 180 -11.53 6.17 -16.51
C LEU A 180 -12.27 5.00 -15.86
N ALA A 181 -11.54 4.04 -15.29
CA ALA A 181 -12.13 2.87 -14.65
C ALA A 181 -12.79 3.20 -13.30
N HIS A 182 -12.37 4.30 -12.67
CA HIS A 182 -12.80 4.74 -11.35
C HIS A 182 -13.30 6.19 -11.35
N PRO A 183 -14.41 6.50 -12.06
CA PRO A 183 -14.97 7.86 -12.10
C PRO A 183 -15.40 8.37 -10.71
N GLU A 184 -15.71 7.47 -9.78
CA GLU A 184 -16.04 7.72 -8.37
C GLU A 184 -14.86 8.22 -7.54
N SER A 185 -13.63 7.87 -7.93
CA SER A 185 -12.43 8.27 -7.20
C SER A 185 -12.12 9.74 -7.50
N GLU A 186 -11.95 10.55 -6.46
CA GLU A 186 -11.56 11.95 -6.61
C GLU A 186 -10.04 12.09 -6.73
N TRP A 187 -9.29 11.24 -6.04
CA TRP A 187 -7.83 11.22 -6.05
C TRP A 187 -7.29 9.86 -6.44
N ILE A 188 -6.27 9.89 -7.29
CA ILE A 188 -5.39 8.75 -7.54
C ILE A 188 -4.09 9.00 -6.78
N LEU A 189 -3.70 8.08 -5.90
CA LEU A 189 -2.45 8.11 -5.15
C LEU A 189 -1.49 7.08 -5.77
N TRP A 190 -0.49 7.53 -6.50
CA TRP A 190 0.57 6.65 -6.98
C TRP A 190 1.64 6.46 -5.89
N ILE A 191 2.03 5.21 -5.65
CA ILE A 191 3.14 4.83 -4.75
C ILE A 191 4.04 3.81 -5.47
N ASP A 192 5.32 4.13 -5.63
CA ASP A 192 6.32 3.21 -6.18
C ASP A 192 6.43 1.92 -5.33
N SER A 193 6.84 0.82 -5.96
CA SER A 193 6.89 -0.49 -5.32
C SER A 193 7.83 -0.55 -4.11
N ASP A 194 8.88 0.25 -4.10
CA ASP A 194 9.94 0.35 -3.08
C ASP A 194 9.68 1.45 -2.03
N ALA A 195 8.45 1.97 -1.95
CA ALA A 195 8.00 2.87 -0.89
C ALA A 195 7.11 2.16 0.14
N ILE A 196 7.29 2.50 1.42
CA ILE A 196 6.61 1.88 2.59
C ILE A 196 5.91 2.97 3.38
N PHE A 197 4.62 2.77 3.70
CA PHE A 197 3.96 3.54 4.75
C PHE A 197 4.55 3.17 6.10
N THR A 198 5.23 4.12 6.74
CA THR A 198 5.89 3.94 8.03
C THR A 198 5.20 4.70 9.16
N ASP A 199 4.24 5.56 8.84
CA ASP A 199 3.20 6.02 9.75
C ASP A 199 1.83 5.50 9.28
N MET A 200 1.34 4.45 9.94
CA MET A 200 0.05 3.83 9.61
C MET A 200 -1.15 4.65 10.15
N ASP A 201 -0.91 5.58 11.07
CA ASP A 201 -1.93 6.46 11.67
C ASP A 201 -2.15 7.72 10.81
N PHE A 202 -1.11 8.21 10.15
CA PHE A 202 -1.17 9.44 9.35
C PHE A 202 -2.14 9.32 8.17
N LYS A 203 -3.04 10.31 8.05
CA LYS A 203 -3.97 10.44 6.93
C LYS A 203 -3.69 11.72 6.15
N ILE A 204 -3.58 11.61 4.83
CA ILE A 204 -3.32 12.75 3.95
C ILE A 204 -4.40 13.82 4.13
N PRO A 205 -4.05 15.09 4.43
CA PRO A 205 -5.02 16.16 4.66
C PRO A 205 -5.57 16.73 3.35
N LEU A 206 -6.37 15.92 2.62
CA LEU A 206 -6.88 16.24 1.27
C LEU A 206 -7.61 17.59 1.17
N HIS A 207 -8.22 18.06 2.26
CA HIS A 207 -8.88 19.37 2.34
C HIS A 207 -7.92 20.54 2.06
N LYS A 208 -6.62 20.40 2.36
CA LYS A 208 -5.58 21.41 2.04
C LYS A 208 -5.34 21.54 0.53
N TYR A 209 -5.74 20.54 -0.26
CA TYR A 209 -5.43 20.44 -1.69
C TYR A 209 -6.59 20.78 -2.61
N LYS A 210 -7.65 21.44 -2.09
CA LYS A 210 -8.86 21.80 -2.86
C LYS A 210 -8.56 22.60 -4.14
N ASP A 211 -7.52 23.45 -4.13
CA ASP A 211 -7.19 24.35 -5.24
C ASP A 211 -6.18 23.74 -6.23
N TYR A 212 -5.66 22.55 -5.93
CA TYR A 212 -4.63 21.84 -6.68
C TYR A 212 -5.16 20.54 -7.29
N ASN A 213 -4.47 20.08 -8.32
CA ASN A 213 -4.78 18.83 -9.03
C ASN A 213 -3.64 17.83 -9.00
N PHE A 214 -2.41 18.24 -8.66
CA PHE A 214 -1.26 17.36 -8.57
C PHE A 214 -0.42 17.72 -7.34
N ILE A 215 -0.21 16.77 -6.44
CA ILE A 215 0.58 16.96 -5.21
C ILE A 215 1.78 16.04 -5.27
N VAL A 216 2.95 16.59 -5.03
CA VAL A 216 4.23 15.85 -5.08
C VAL A 216 5.14 16.33 -3.97
N HIS A 217 6.03 15.48 -3.49
CA HIS A 217 7.07 15.94 -2.58
C HIS A 217 8.16 16.69 -3.34
N GLY A 218 8.58 17.85 -2.85
CA GLY A 218 9.69 18.56 -3.46
C GLY A 218 10.02 19.91 -2.84
N TRP A 219 11.25 20.36 -3.04
CA TRP A 219 11.81 21.56 -2.42
C TRP A 219 11.94 22.71 -3.43
N PRO A 220 11.19 23.83 -3.28
CA PRO A 220 11.22 24.95 -4.21
C PRO A 220 12.63 25.47 -4.53
N ASP A 221 13.51 25.54 -3.52
CA ASP A 221 14.89 25.98 -3.70
C ASP A 221 15.72 25.03 -4.57
N LEU A 222 15.49 23.72 -4.46
CA LEU A 222 16.14 22.74 -5.34
C LEU A 222 15.60 22.82 -6.77
N ILE A 223 14.31 23.12 -6.94
CA ILE A 223 13.65 23.24 -8.26
C ILE A 223 14.15 24.49 -8.98
N PHE A 224 13.95 25.66 -8.38
CA PHE A 224 14.08 26.94 -9.08
C PHE A 224 15.50 27.54 -9.00
N LYS A 225 16.21 27.34 -7.88
CA LYS A 225 17.56 27.89 -7.70
C LYS A 225 18.63 26.90 -8.16
N LYS A 226 18.65 25.69 -7.57
CA LYS A 226 19.71 24.70 -7.87
C LYS A 226 19.47 23.96 -9.18
N LYS A 227 18.20 23.84 -9.62
CA LYS A 227 17.79 23.03 -10.77
C LYS A 227 18.38 21.62 -10.64
N SER A 228 18.04 21.00 -9.52
CA SER A 228 18.46 19.64 -9.21
C SER A 228 17.45 18.64 -9.76
N TRP A 229 17.91 17.53 -10.33
CA TRP A 229 17.00 16.47 -10.79
C TRP A 229 16.33 15.70 -9.63
N VAL A 230 16.88 15.78 -8.41
CA VAL A 230 16.27 15.24 -7.18
C VAL A 230 15.45 16.28 -6.41
N ALA A 231 15.13 17.42 -7.03
CA ALA A 231 14.37 18.48 -6.40
C ALA A 231 12.92 18.10 -6.04
N ILE A 232 12.38 17.09 -6.71
CA ILE A 232 11.07 16.49 -6.47
C ILE A 232 11.22 14.97 -6.50
N ASN A 233 10.26 14.23 -5.92
CA ASN A 233 10.18 12.77 -6.06
C ASN A 233 8.91 12.37 -6.82
N ALA A 234 9.05 11.76 -7.99
CA ALA A 234 7.90 11.31 -8.80
C ALA A 234 7.47 9.87 -8.52
N GLY A 235 8.05 9.24 -7.50
CA GLY A 235 7.63 7.91 -7.05
C GLY A 235 6.39 7.92 -6.18
N ILE A 236 6.04 9.09 -5.63
CA ILE A 236 4.84 9.27 -4.80
C ILE A 236 4.16 10.58 -5.18
N PHE A 237 2.91 10.51 -5.65
CA PHE A 237 2.12 11.71 -5.94
C PHE A 237 0.62 11.44 -5.81
N LEU A 238 -0.13 12.51 -5.54
CA LEU A 238 -1.57 12.54 -5.70
C LEU A 238 -1.92 13.27 -7.00
N ILE A 239 -2.87 12.74 -7.76
CA ILE A 239 -3.43 13.41 -8.94
C ILE A 239 -4.95 13.32 -8.90
N ARG A 240 -5.63 14.46 -9.04
CA ARG A 240 -7.09 14.57 -9.01
C ARG A 240 -7.67 13.97 -10.29
N ASN A 241 -8.76 13.20 -10.20
CA ASN A 241 -9.44 12.66 -11.36
C ASN A 241 -10.26 13.77 -12.06
N CYS A 242 -9.65 14.53 -12.96
CA CYS A 242 -10.29 15.67 -13.65
C CYS A 242 -9.73 15.89 -15.05
N GLN A 243 -10.39 16.71 -15.86
CA GLN A 243 -9.97 17.00 -17.24
C GLN A 243 -8.55 17.54 -17.29
N TRP A 244 -8.19 18.46 -16.37
CA TRP A 244 -6.84 19.00 -16.28
C TRP A 244 -5.78 17.89 -16.14
N SER A 245 -6.08 16.85 -15.35
CA SER A 245 -5.15 15.75 -15.11
C SER A 245 -5.02 14.83 -16.32
N MET A 246 -6.11 14.59 -17.06
CA MET A 246 -6.05 13.86 -18.33
C MET A 246 -5.11 14.58 -19.31
N ASP A 247 -5.28 15.89 -19.47
CA ASP A 247 -4.44 16.68 -20.37
C ASP A 247 -2.98 16.76 -19.87
N PHE A 248 -2.79 16.86 -18.55
CA PHE A 248 -1.46 16.90 -17.94
C PHE A 248 -0.68 15.59 -18.14
N LEU A 249 -1.35 14.43 -18.03
CA LEU A 249 -0.73 13.12 -18.28
C LEU A 249 -0.25 13.01 -19.73
N ASP A 250 -0.96 13.59 -20.70
CA ASP A 250 -0.52 13.64 -22.10
C ASP A 250 0.74 14.50 -22.27
N VAL A 251 0.80 15.67 -21.63
CA VAL A 251 1.99 16.54 -21.61
C VAL A 251 3.19 15.80 -21.02
N TRP A 252 3.00 15.16 -19.87
CA TRP A 252 4.08 14.44 -19.20
C TRP A 252 4.54 13.22 -20.01
N ALA A 253 3.60 12.44 -20.56
CA ALA A 253 3.91 11.30 -21.43
C ALA A 253 4.65 11.69 -22.71
N ASN A 254 4.45 12.90 -23.24
CA ASN A 254 5.15 13.41 -24.42
C ASN A 254 6.63 13.72 -24.18
N MET A 255 7.10 13.67 -22.93
CA MET A 255 8.52 13.70 -22.58
C MET A 255 9.12 12.29 -22.42
N GLY A 256 8.31 11.25 -22.54
CA GLY A 256 8.68 9.85 -22.36
C GLY A 256 8.84 9.05 -23.67
N PRO A 257 9.12 7.73 -23.58
CA PRO A 257 9.46 6.86 -24.72
C PRO A 257 8.41 6.75 -25.82
N LYS A 258 7.15 7.12 -25.57
CA LYS A 258 6.13 7.14 -26.62
C LYS A 258 6.35 8.26 -27.65
N SER A 259 7.10 9.29 -27.27
CA SER A 259 7.37 10.50 -28.06
C SER A 259 8.51 10.27 -29.07
N ARG A 260 8.43 10.92 -30.24
CA ARG A 260 9.55 10.91 -31.21
C ARG A 260 10.73 11.73 -30.69
N GLU A 261 10.44 12.71 -29.84
CA GLU A 261 11.37 13.63 -29.22
C GLU A 261 12.02 13.06 -27.94
N TYR A 262 11.78 11.79 -27.57
CA TYR A 262 12.29 11.20 -26.32
C TYR A 262 13.81 11.38 -26.13
N LYS A 263 14.61 11.12 -27.18
CA LYS A 263 16.06 11.33 -27.13
C LYS A 263 16.45 12.81 -27.00
N GLN A 264 15.66 13.71 -27.59
CA GLN A 264 15.87 15.15 -27.47
C GLN A 264 15.52 15.63 -26.07
N TRP A 265 14.45 15.11 -25.45
CA TRP A 265 14.12 15.39 -24.07
C TRP A 265 15.23 14.94 -23.11
N GLY A 266 15.82 13.75 -23.30
CA GLY A 266 16.98 13.32 -22.51
C GLY A 266 18.13 14.35 -22.55
N LYS A 267 18.45 14.88 -23.74
CA LYS A 267 19.44 15.96 -23.90
C LYS A 267 19.03 17.25 -23.17
N ILE A 268 17.78 17.70 -23.38
CA ILE A 268 17.25 18.93 -22.75
C ILE A 268 17.32 18.82 -21.23
N LEU A 269 16.86 17.71 -20.66
CA LEU A 269 16.83 17.48 -19.22
C LEU A 269 18.24 17.43 -18.64
N ARG A 270 19.19 16.75 -19.30
CA ARG A 270 20.59 16.72 -18.88
C ARG A 270 21.28 18.09 -18.98
N THR A 271 20.94 18.89 -19.98
CA THR A 271 21.43 20.28 -20.07
C THR A 271 20.84 21.16 -18.97
N THR A 272 19.59 20.90 -18.59
CA THR A 272 18.83 21.69 -17.61
C THR A 272 19.22 21.37 -16.17
N PHE A 273 19.31 20.08 -15.82
CA PHE A 273 19.65 19.58 -14.49
C PHE A 273 21.09 19.05 -14.51
N LYS A 274 22.03 19.86 -14.02
CA LYS A 274 23.48 19.58 -14.15
C LYS A 274 23.95 18.38 -13.33
N ASP A 275 23.20 18.03 -12.29
CA ASP A 275 23.44 16.89 -11.39
C ASP A 275 22.71 15.62 -11.83
N LYS A 276 22.01 15.63 -12.96
CA LYS A 276 21.35 14.45 -13.52
C LYS A 276 22.38 13.45 -14.03
N THR A 277 22.30 12.22 -13.53
CA THR A 277 23.25 11.13 -13.85
C THR A 277 22.88 10.35 -15.10
N PHE A 278 21.58 10.11 -15.33
CA PHE A 278 21.11 9.31 -16.47
C PHE A 278 20.97 10.14 -17.76
N PRO A 279 21.40 9.65 -18.93
CA PRO A 279 21.31 10.39 -20.18
C PRO A 279 19.90 10.43 -20.80
N GLU A 280 19.04 9.45 -20.49
CA GLU A 280 17.68 9.37 -20.99
C GLU A 280 16.74 10.34 -20.26
N SER A 281 15.53 10.53 -20.81
CA SER A 281 14.45 11.23 -20.13
C SER A 281 13.75 10.31 -19.13
N ASP A 282 13.69 10.72 -17.86
CA ASP A 282 12.93 10.06 -16.80
C ASP A 282 11.73 10.91 -16.38
N ASP A 283 10.73 10.24 -15.81
CA ASP A 283 9.46 10.84 -15.38
C ASP A 283 9.68 11.93 -14.33
N GLN A 284 10.60 11.73 -13.38
CA GLN A 284 10.92 12.70 -12.33
C GLN A 284 11.53 13.99 -12.87
N SER A 285 12.56 13.88 -13.70
CA SER A 285 13.21 15.04 -14.32
C SER A 285 12.25 15.76 -15.27
N ALA A 286 11.42 15.03 -16.01
CA ALA A 286 10.38 15.60 -16.86
C ALA A 286 9.36 16.41 -16.03
N LEU A 287 8.89 15.87 -14.91
CA LEU A 287 7.97 16.57 -14.00
C LEU A 287 8.62 17.83 -13.40
N SER A 288 9.87 17.72 -12.93
CA SER A 288 10.65 18.87 -12.45
C SER A 288 10.78 19.96 -13.51
N TYR A 289 11.00 19.58 -14.77
CA TYR A 289 11.08 20.51 -15.90
C TYR A 289 9.74 21.21 -16.14
N ILE A 290 8.61 20.49 -16.09
CA ILE A 290 7.28 21.08 -16.26
C ILE A 290 6.97 22.06 -15.12
N ILE A 291 7.30 21.73 -13.87
CA ILE A 291 7.11 22.62 -12.71
C ILE A 291 7.95 23.90 -12.88
N MET A 292 9.17 23.79 -13.42
CA MET A 292 10.06 24.93 -13.58
C MET A 292 9.77 25.79 -14.82
N LYS A 293 9.51 25.16 -15.97
CA LYS A 293 9.50 25.78 -17.31
C LYS A 293 8.19 25.61 -18.07
N GLY A 294 7.27 24.80 -17.56
CA GLY A 294 5.98 24.54 -18.20
C GLY A 294 5.06 25.76 -18.23
N GLU A 295 4.04 25.67 -19.08
CA GLU A 295 2.98 26.68 -19.14
C GLU A 295 2.34 26.92 -17.77
N GLU A 296 1.91 28.15 -17.52
CA GLU A 296 1.37 28.56 -16.24
C GLU A 296 0.13 27.76 -15.81
N LYS A 297 -0.70 27.34 -16.77
CA LYS A 297 -1.89 26.50 -16.53
C LYS A 297 -1.56 25.16 -15.86
N TRP A 298 -0.35 24.63 -16.07
CA TRP A 298 0.13 23.42 -15.40
C TRP A 298 0.70 23.76 -14.04
N ARG A 299 1.64 24.71 -13.99
CA ARG A 299 2.38 25.07 -12.77
C ARG A 299 1.47 25.52 -11.62
N ARG A 300 0.41 26.28 -11.91
CA ARG A 300 -0.54 26.77 -10.88
C ARG A 300 -1.34 25.65 -10.20
N LYS A 301 -1.45 24.46 -10.80
CA LYS A 301 -2.21 23.33 -10.27
C LYS A 301 -1.35 22.22 -9.67
N ILE A 302 -0.03 22.34 -9.76
CA ILE A 302 0.94 21.43 -9.14
C ILE A 302 1.43 22.03 -7.82
N HIS A 303 1.34 21.29 -6.73
CA HIS A 303 1.84 21.68 -5.42
C HIS A 303 2.99 20.77 -4.99
N ALA A 304 4.19 21.34 -4.87
CA ALA A 304 5.33 20.68 -4.28
C ALA A 304 5.31 20.92 -2.76
N ILE A 305 5.14 19.86 -1.98
CA ILE A 305 4.97 19.94 -0.52
C ILE A 305 6.23 19.49 0.24
N THR A 306 6.41 20.07 1.41
CA THR A 306 7.47 19.71 2.38
C THR A 306 6.94 19.58 3.82
N ASP A 307 5.62 19.66 4.01
CA ASP A 307 5.00 19.73 5.34
C ASP A 307 5.08 18.39 6.09
N TYR A 308 5.20 17.28 5.36
CA TYR A 308 5.37 15.93 5.88
C TYR A 308 6.10 15.07 4.84
N SER A 309 6.59 13.91 5.28
CA SER A 309 7.32 12.93 4.48
C SER A 309 6.45 12.16 3.50
N LEU A 310 5.77 12.88 2.58
CA LEU A 310 5.12 12.26 1.41
C LEU A 310 6.15 11.47 0.59
N HIS A 311 7.40 11.91 0.60
CA HIS A 311 8.57 11.10 0.26
C HIS A 311 9.63 11.32 1.34
N GLY A 312 9.91 10.29 2.13
CA GLY A 312 11.02 10.27 3.09
C GLY A 312 12.19 9.43 2.56
N TYR A 313 13.35 10.07 2.39
CA TYR A 313 14.55 9.38 1.91
C TYR A 313 15.11 8.40 2.96
N TRP A 314 15.12 7.10 2.62
CA TRP A 314 15.33 6.01 3.57
C TRP A 314 16.62 6.10 4.41
N LEU A 315 17.74 6.53 3.82
CA LEU A 315 19.03 6.65 4.54
C LEU A 315 18.94 7.59 5.74
N GLY A 316 18.10 8.63 5.69
CA GLY A 316 17.90 9.57 6.80
C GLY A 316 16.91 9.07 7.86
N ILE A 317 16.32 7.89 7.66
CA ILE A 317 15.17 7.39 8.43
C ILE A 317 15.49 6.09 9.17
N VAL A 318 16.02 5.08 8.47
CA VAL A 318 16.02 3.69 8.98
C VAL A 318 16.76 3.52 10.30
N ASP A 319 17.81 4.29 10.55
CA ASP A 319 18.59 4.22 11.79
C ASP A 319 17.91 4.92 12.98
N ARG A 320 16.80 5.63 12.74
CA ARG A 320 16.03 6.32 13.79
C ARG A 320 14.86 5.50 14.33
N PHE A 321 14.52 4.36 13.72
CA PHE A 321 13.29 3.62 14.08
C PHE A 321 13.22 3.24 15.56
N ASP A 322 14.33 2.84 16.18
CA ASP A 322 14.36 2.48 17.60
C ASP A 322 14.10 3.70 18.49
N ASN A 323 14.70 4.86 18.16
CA ASN A 323 14.43 6.12 18.86
C ASN A 323 12.98 6.59 18.67
N ILE A 324 12.45 6.52 17.44
CA ILE A 324 11.04 6.86 17.16
C ILE A 324 10.11 5.97 17.99
N THR A 325 10.36 4.65 17.98
CA THR A 325 9.58 3.68 18.78
C THR A 325 9.61 4.04 20.26
N GLY A 326 10.80 4.31 20.82
CA GLY A 326 10.94 4.69 22.22
C GLY A 326 10.15 5.95 22.60
N ASN A 327 10.11 6.97 21.74
CA ASN A 327 9.33 8.18 21.99
C ASN A 327 7.82 7.92 21.94
N TYR A 328 7.35 7.14 20.97
CA TYR A 328 5.93 6.77 20.86
C TYR A 328 5.47 5.90 22.04
N VAL A 329 6.31 4.97 22.50
CA VAL A 329 6.03 4.15 23.70
C VAL A 329 5.91 5.01 24.95
N LYS A 330 6.77 6.02 25.13
CA LYS A 330 6.67 6.97 26.25
C LYS A 330 5.36 7.75 26.21
N ILE A 331 4.99 8.28 25.05
CA ILE A 331 3.72 9.00 24.86
C ILE A 331 2.52 8.10 25.19
N ASP A 332 2.54 6.86 24.71
CA ASP A 332 1.43 5.93 24.91
C ASP A 332 1.27 5.51 26.37
N ARG A 333 2.38 5.41 27.12
CA ARG A 333 2.37 5.02 28.54
C ARG A 333 1.47 5.93 29.36
N ASP A 334 1.59 7.24 29.15
CA ASP A 334 0.93 8.25 29.99
C ASP A 334 -0.51 8.56 29.54
N VAL A 335 -0.98 7.96 28.43
CA VAL A 335 -2.29 8.28 27.84
C VAL A 335 -3.18 7.03 27.77
N PRO A 336 -4.11 6.82 28.73
CA PRO A 336 -4.97 5.64 28.78
C PRO A 336 -5.74 5.37 27.47
N LYS A 337 -6.17 6.43 26.78
CA LYS A 337 -6.85 6.31 25.48
C LYS A 337 -5.95 5.68 24.40
N LEU A 338 -4.62 5.87 24.47
CA LEU A 338 -3.65 5.28 23.56
C LEU A 338 -3.24 3.85 23.93
N ARG A 339 -3.51 3.41 25.17
CA ARG A 339 -3.28 2.02 25.61
C ARG A 339 -4.48 1.11 25.36
N ARG A 340 -5.68 1.70 25.36
CA ARG A 340 -6.94 1.00 25.12
C ARG A 340 -6.94 0.25 23.77
N ARG A 341 -7.19 -1.06 23.83
CA ARG A 341 -7.51 -1.89 22.65
C ARG A 341 -8.77 -1.39 21.94
N HIS A 342 -8.74 -1.39 20.62
CA HIS A 342 -9.84 -0.92 19.79
C HIS A 342 -9.93 -1.76 18.50
N ALA A 343 -11.09 -1.72 17.85
CA ALA A 343 -11.24 -2.34 16.54
C ALA A 343 -10.47 -1.53 15.49
N GLU A 344 -9.80 -2.21 14.55
CA GLU A 344 -9.05 -1.56 13.47
C GLU A 344 -9.94 -0.59 12.65
N ALA A 345 -11.24 -0.91 12.51
CA ALA A 345 -12.24 -0.08 11.83
C ALA A 345 -12.43 1.33 12.43
N VAL A 346 -11.95 1.60 13.66
CA VAL A 346 -12.02 2.93 14.29
C VAL A 346 -10.64 3.54 14.55
N SER A 347 -9.59 3.07 13.86
CA SER A 347 -8.21 3.51 14.04
C SER A 347 -8.03 5.02 13.85
N GLU A 348 -8.81 5.67 12.98
CA GLU A 348 -8.75 7.14 12.79
C GLU A 348 -9.08 7.92 14.08
N SER A 349 -9.94 7.38 14.94
CA SER A 349 -10.26 8.01 16.24
C SER A 349 -9.09 7.94 17.23
N TYR A 350 -8.28 6.89 17.09
CA TYR A 350 -7.06 6.66 17.86
C TYR A 350 -5.93 7.56 17.34
N ALA A 351 -5.72 7.60 16.02
CA ALA A 351 -4.78 8.51 15.37
C ALA A 351 -5.06 9.98 15.74
N ALA A 352 -6.34 10.40 15.73
CA ALA A 352 -6.74 11.75 16.13
C ALA A 352 -6.43 12.08 17.59
N ALA A 353 -6.46 11.08 18.50
CA ALA A 353 -6.06 11.27 19.89
C ALA A 353 -4.53 11.40 20.04
N ARG A 354 -3.77 10.76 19.16
CA ARG A 354 -2.31 10.78 19.15
C ARG A 354 -1.75 12.08 18.55
N GLU A 355 -2.38 12.61 17.51
CA GLU A 355 -1.85 13.73 16.71
C GLU A 355 -1.35 14.93 17.54
N PRO A 356 -2.11 15.46 18.53
CA PRO A 356 -1.65 16.60 19.31
C PRO A 356 -0.36 16.33 20.11
N LEU A 357 -0.12 15.07 20.47
CA LEU A 357 1.02 14.64 21.29
C LEU A 357 2.29 14.45 20.45
N VAL A 358 2.14 14.30 19.13
CA VAL A 358 3.25 14.13 18.18
C VAL A 358 3.45 15.34 17.27
N ALA A 359 2.61 16.38 17.40
CA ALA A 359 2.61 17.56 16.54
C ALA A 359 3.92 18.37 16.58
N GLU A 360 4.59 18.41 17.75
CA GLU A 360 5.89 19.08 17.91
C GLU A 360 7.06 18.25 17.36
N GLY A 361 6.84 16.96 17.10
CA GLY A 361 7.82 16.08 16.51
C GLY A 361 7.99 16.36 15.01
N SER A 362 9.22 16.56 14.58
CA SER A 362 9.55 16.55 13.15
C SER A 362 9.69 15.12 12.64
N ASP A 363 9.22 14.84 11.43
CA ASP A 363 9.44 13.56 10.76
C ASP A 363 10.70 13.58 9.85
N TRP A 364 11.25 14.78 9.64
CA TRP A 364 12.50 15.03 8.93
C TRP A 364 13.75 14.68 9.74
N LYS A 365 14.93 14.95 9.15
CA LYS A 365 16.24 14.63 9.72
C LYS A 365 16.37 15.16 11.16
N GLY A 366 16.73 14.26 12.08
CA GLY A 366 16.91 14.58 13.51
C GLY A 366 15.62 14.60 14.33
N GLY A 367 14.46 14.51 13.69
CA GLY A 367 13.18 14.44 14.36
C GLY A 367 12.88 13.06 14.96
N TRP A 368 11.80 12.97 15.73
CA TRP A 368 11.35 11.75 16.42
C TRP A 368 9.92 11.34 16.05
N ARG A 369 9.23 12.10 15.20
CA ARG A 369 7.93 11.72 14.64
C ARG A 369 8.14 10.65 13.58
N ARG A 370 7.18 9.73 13.45
CA ARG A 370 7.15 8.75 12.37
C ARG A 370 7.12 9.48 11.01
N PRO A 371 8.04 9.17 10.08
CA PRO A 371 7.88 9.59 8.70
C PRO A 371 6.67 8.92 8.10
N PHE A 372 5.90 9.67 7.31
CA PHE A 372 4.73 9.11 6.66
C PHE A 372 5.11 7.97 5.70
N ILE A 373 6.01 8.23 4.76
CA ILE A 373 6.51 7.23 3.82
C ILE A 373 8.04 7.17 3.86
N THR A 374 8.58 5.97 4.02
CA THR A 374 10.00 5.66 3.81
C THR A 374 10.18 5.08 2.41
N HIS A 375 10.90 5.79 1.54
CA HIS A 375 11.09 5.42 0.14
C HIS A 375 12.54 5.00 -0.11
N PHE A 376 12.73 3.76 -0.56
CA PHE A 376 14.03 3.13 -0.81
C PHE A 376 14.62 3.50 -2.17
N THR A 377 14.54 4.78 -2.55
CA THR A 377 15.06 5.28 -3.82
C THR A 377 16.51 4.87 -4.01
N GLY A 378 16.81 4.26 -5.15
CA GLY A 378 18.14 3.77 -5.48
C GLY A 378 18.43 2.36 -4.95
N CYS A 379 17.59 1.78 -4.09
CA CYS A 379 17.59 0.34 -3.85
C CYS A 379 16.67 -0.32 -4.90
N GLN A 380 17.16 -1.32 -5.62
CA GLN A 380 16.36 -2.00 -6.64
C GLN A 380 16.01 -3.41 -6.14
N PRO A 381 14.96 -3.59 -5.31
CA PRO A 381 14.67 -4.86 -4.65
C PRO A 381 14.50 -6.02 -5.64
N CYS A 382 14.01 -5.72 -6.84
CA CYS A 382 13.73 -6.72 -7.85
C CYS A 382 14.94 -7.14 -8.71
N SER A 383 15.82 -6.20 -9.08
CA SER A 383 17.04 -6.54 -9.83
C SER A 383 18.14 -7.06 -8.92
N GLY A 384 18.18 -6.60 -7.67
CA GLY A 384 19.29 -6.85 -6.75
C GLY A 384 20.32 -5.73 -6.74
N ASP A 385 20.22 -4.79 -7.69
CA ASP A 385 21.14 -3.68 -7.82
C ASP A 385 20.83 -2.58 -6.79
N HIS A 386 21.80 -1.69 -6.58
CA HIS A 386 21.58 -0.48 -5.81
C HIS A 386 22.49 0.65 -6.29
N ALA A 387 22.18 1.87 -5.91
CA ALA A 387 23.01 3.04 -6.17
C ALA A 387 24.42 2.81 -5.59
N ALA A 388 25.45 3.29 -6.29
CA ALA A 388 26.86 2.99 -5.99
C ALA A 388 27.31 3.53 -4.61
N GLU A 389 26.62 4.56 -4.13
CA GLU A 389 26.82 5.14 -2.80
C GLU A 389 26.30 4.27 -1.65
N TYR A 390 25.45 3.26 -1.93
CA TYR A 390 24.96 2.33 -0.92
C TYR A 390 25.91 1.14 -0.83
N VAL A 391 26.33 0.79 0.38
CA VAL A 391 27.36 -0.22 0.63
C VAL A 391 26.74 -1.44 1.29
N GLY A 392 27.07 -2.63 0.77
CA GLY A 392 26.70 -3.91 1.37
C GLY A 392 25.20 -4.19 1.34
N ASP A 393 24.68 -4.75 2.42
CA ASP A 393 23.29 -5.18 2.58
C ASP A 393 22.36 -4.10 3.15
N LYS A 394 22.83 -2.84 3.28
CA LYS A 394 22.09 -1.75 3.94
C LYS A 394 20.68 -1.54 3.40
N CYS A 395 20.51 -1.60 2.08
CA CYS A 395 19.20 -1.48 1.45
C CYS A 395 18.25 -2.60 1.92
N TRP A 396 18.72 -3.85 1.98
CA TRP A 396 17.93 -5.03 2.33
C TRP A 396 17.56 -5.04 3.82
N VAL A 397 18.55 -4.83 4.67
CA VAL A 397 18.35 -4.70 6.12
C VAL A 397 17.44 -3.51 6.43
N GLY A 398 17.63 -2.39 5.73
CA GLY A 398 16.77 -1.21 5.86
C GLY A 398 15.32 -1.50 5.48
N MET A 399 15.08 -2.20 4.36
CA MET A 399 13.75 -2.58 3.89
C MET A 399 13.04 -3.49 4.90
N GLU A 400 13.71 -4.53 5.40
CA GLU A 400 13.13 -5.43 6.40
C GLU A 400 12.79 -4.70 7.70
N ARG A 401 13.70 -3.84 8.19
CA ARG A 401 13.45 -3.00 9.38
C ARG A 401 12.26 -2.07 9.18
N ALA A 402 12.15 -1.41 8.03
CA ALA A 402 11.04 -0.50 7.74
C ALA A 402 9.70 -1.24 7.62
N LEU A 403 9.69 -2.43 7.03
CA LEU A 403 8.50 -3.28 6.94
C LEU A 403 8.05 -3.73 8.33
N ASN A 404 8.96 -4.23 9.18
CA ASN A 404 8.63 -4.66 10.54
C ASN A 404 8.23 -3.48 11.45
N PHE A 405 8.85 -2.31 11.27
CA PHE A 405 8.48 -1.08 11.96
C PHE A 405 7.04 -0.63 11.66
N ALA A 406 6.63 -0.73 10.40
CA ALA A 406 5.25 -0.47 10.00
C ALA A 406 4.29 -1.57 10.47
N ASP A 407 4.69 -2.85 10.33
CA ASP A 407 3.85 -4.00 10.69
C ASP A 407 3.56 -4.04 12.19
N ASN A 408 4.48 -3.59 13.05
CA ASN A 408 4.24 -3.42 14.49
C ASN A 408 3.03 -2.52 14.80
N GLN A 409 2.74 -1.52 13.97
CA GLN A 409 1.59 -0.63 14.15
C GLN A 409 0.28 -1.36 13.82
N VAL A 410 0.32 -2.27 12.85
CA VAL A 410 -0.81 -3.13 12.45
C VAL A 410 -1.03 -4.23 13.47
N LEU A 411 0.01 -5.02 13.76
CA LEU A 411 -0.01 -6.18 14.65
C LEU A 411 -0.48 -5.83 16.06
N ARG A 412 -0.25 -4.60 16.53
CA ARG A 412 -0.73 -4.15 17.84
C ARG A 412 -2.26 -4.27 17.97
N ASN A 413 -3.01 -4.04 16.89
CA ASN A 413 -4.47 -4.23 16.87
C ASN A 413 -4.87 -5.71 16.98
N PHE A 414 -3.96 -6.62 16.62
CA PHE A 414 -4.12 -8.07 16.78
C PHE A 414 -3.54 -8.59 18.11
N GLY A 415 -2.95 -7.71 18.92
CA GLY A 415 -2.35 -8.07 20.20
C GLY A 415 -0.95 -8.67 20.10
N PHE A 416 -0.21 -8.41 19.02
CA PHE A 416 1.16 -8.90 18.81
C PHE A 416 2.11 -7.79 18.37
N MET A 417 3.41 -7.97 18.58
CA MET A 417 4.48 -7.14 18.02
C MET A 417 5.73 -8.00 17.75
N HIS A 418 6.57 -7.56 16.83
CA HIS A 418 7.93 -8.06 16.65
C HIS A 418 8.79 -7.76 17.87
N ASP A 419 9.57 -8.73 18.34
CA ASP A 419 10.52 -8.56 19.45
C ASP A 419 11.67 -7.61 19.08
N ASP A 420 12.17 -7.72 17.85
CA ASP A 420 13.14 -6.84 17.23
C ASP A 420 12.72 -6.60 15.77
N ILE A 421 12.73 -5.36 15.31
CA ILE A 421 12.43 -4.99 13.91
C ILE A 421 13.43 -5.60 12.91
N LYS A 422 14.54 -6.18 13.36
CA LYS A 422 15.47 -6.96 12.53
C LYS A 422 15.01 -8.41 12.29
N SER A 423 14.01 -8.89 13.02
CA SER A 423 13.50 -10.26 12.90
C SER A 423 12.05 -10.28 12.41
N ASN A 424 11.76 -11.14 11.44
CA ASN A 424 10.41 -11.28 10.89
C ASN A 424 9.52 -12.20 11.74
N SER A 425 10.09 -13.12 12.53
CA SER A 425 9.38 -14.14 13.30
C SER A 425 10.31 -14.78 14.34
N PRO A 426 9.81 -15.29 15.48
CA PRO A 426 8.42 -15.17 15.96
C PRO A 426 8.05 -13.72 16.33
N VAL A 427 6.75 -13.48 16.48
CA VAL A 427 6.20 -12.27 17.11
C VAL A 427 5.67 -12.63 18.48
N SER A 428 5.69 -11.69 19.42
CA SER A 428 5.25 -11.92 20.80
C SER A 428 3.92 -11.21 21.09
N PRO A 429 3.07 -11.80 21.94
CA PRO A 429 1.86 -11.13 22.39
C PRO A 429 2.21 -9.88 23.21
N VAL A 430 1.42 -8.82 23.07
CA VAL A 430 1.56 -7.61 23.91
C VAL A 430 0.60 -7.66 25.10
N ASN A 431 1.08 -7.19 26.25
CA ASN A 431 0.27 -7.05 27.47
C ASN A 431 -1.01 -6.27 27.18
N PHE A 432 -2.09 -6.59 27.91
CA PHE A 432 -3.43 -6.02 27.67
C PHE A 432 -3.42 -4.49 27.63
N ASP A 433 -2.62 -3.88 28.51
CA ASP A 433 -2.55 -2.44 28.72
C ASP A 433 -1.19 -1.82 28.29
N PHE A 434 -0.48 -2.50 27.38
CA PHE A 434 0.83 -2.06 26.89
C PHE A 434 0.80 -0.62 26.31
N PRO A 435 1.78 0.26 26.64
CA PRO A 435 3.02 -0.03 27.38
C PRO A 435 3.00 0.46 28.84
N ALA A 436 1.90 0.24 29.56
CA ALA A 436 1.86 0.45 31.01
C ALA A 436 2.97 -0.35 31.72
N GLU A 437 3.52 0.20 32.80
CA GLU A 437 4.39 -0.57 33.69
C GLU A 437 3.54 -1.65 34.35
N GLU A 438 4.04 -2.89 34.38
CA GLU A 438 3.44 -3.94 35.18
C GLU A 438 3.50 -3.46 36.63
N VAL A 439 2.34 -3.30 37.26
CA VAL A 439 2.29 -3.14 38.71
C VAL A 439 2.79 -4.48 39.23
N GLU A 440 3.99 -4.52 39.82
CA GLU A 440 4.39 -5.64 40.66
C GLU A 440 3.32 -5.74 41.75
N GLU A 441 2.35 -6.64 41.56
CA GLU A 441 1.48 -7.08 42.64
C GLU A 441 2.42 -7.74 43.66
N PHE A 442 2.79 -6.99 44.69
CA PHE A 442 3.37 -7.53 45.90
C PHE A 442 2.35 -8.52 46.47
N VAL A 443 2.54 -9.80 46.15
CA VAL A 443 1.83 -10.95 46.74
C VAL A 443 2.22 -11.11 48.20
#